data_AF-X0TLM3-F1
#
_entry.id   AF-X0TLM3-F1
#
_cell.length_a   1.000
_cell.length_b   1.000
_cell.length_c   1.000
_cell.angle_alpha   90.00
_cell.angle_beta   90.00
_cell.angle_gamma   90.00
#
_symmetry.space_group_name_H-M   'P 1'
#
loop_
_entity.id
_entity.type
_entity.pdbx_description
1 polymer ?
#
loop_
_entity_poly.entity_id
_entity_poly.type
_entity_poly.pdbx_seq_one_letter_code
_entity_poly.pdbx_strand_id
1 'polypeptide(L)'
;MPIKWSALRVSEAMDMVEEFISQADEPLEQAKIVVNEARNIVNLPQYLDQRLVRLIIDIERIDSIKNSINAVRRDLPDEAVEVERKTASHGRQPVLVS
;
A
#
# COMPACT_ATOMS: atom_id res chain seq x y z
N MET A 1 10.23 -21.67 16.28
CA MET A 1 10.79 -22.34 15.09
C MET A 1 11.54 -21.30 14.27
N PRO A 2 12.71 -21.60 13.68
CA PRO A 2 13.35 -20.67 12.77
C PRO A 2 12.46 -20.48 11.53
N ILE A 3 12.07 -19.24 11.27
CA ILE A 3 11.39 -18.84 10.03
C ILE A 3 12.36 -18.97 8.86
N LYS A 4 11.87 -19.51 7.72
CA LYS A 4 12.68 -19.79 6.52
C LYS A 4 12.73 -18.62 5.53
N TRP A 5 12.25 -17.45 5.96
CA TRP A 5 12.06 -16.25 5.15
C TRP A 5 12.39 -15.03 6.02
N SER A 6 12.70 -13.89 5.40
CA SER A 6 13.07 -12.67 6.11
C SER A 6 11.86 -11.82 6.41
N ALA A 7 11.54 -11.66 7.70
CA ALA A 7 10.44 -10.80 8.13
C ALA A 7 10.75 -9.32 7.86
N LEU A 8 12.02 -8.93 8.00
CA LEU A 8 12.48 -7.58 7.70
C LEU A 8 12.25 -7.21 6.24
N ARG A 9 12.63 -8.08 5.29
CA ARG A 9 12.42 -7.81 3.86
C ARG A 9 10.96 -7.67 3.47
N VAL A 10 10.06 -8.43 4.11
CA VAL A 10 8.62 -8.28 3.88
C VAL A 10 8.12 -6.95 4.43
N SER A 11 8.59 -6.53 5.62
CA SER A 11 8.28 -5.20 6.17
C SER A 11 8.74 -4.08 5.23
N GLU A 12 9.99 -4.12 4.78
CA GLU A 12 10.54 -3.12 3.86
C GLU A 12 9.78 -3.06 2.54
N ALA A 13 9.36 -4.22 2.01
CA ALA A 13 8.52 -4.27 0.82
C ALA A 13 7.14 -3.62 1.07
N MET A 14 6.55 -3.79 2.25
CA MET A 14 5.28 -3.13 2.60
C MET A 14 5.46 -1.62 2.74
N ASP A 15 6.59 -1.14 3.26
CA ASP A 15 6.91 0.29 3.33
C ASP A 15 7.01 0.91 1.93
N MET A 16 7.68 0.23 1.00
CA MET A 16 7.74 0.67 -0.40
C MET A 16 6.36 0.69 -1.08
N VAL A 17 5.53 -0.33 -0.83
CA VAL A 17 4.16 -0.37 -1.37
C VAL A 17 3.33 0.78 -0.80
N GLU A 18 3.40 1.03 0.51
CA GLU A 18 2.69 2.16 1.14
C GLU A 18 3.14 3.50 0.58
N GLU A 19 4.44 3.68 0.31
CA GLU A 19 4.96 4.88 -0.33
C GLU A 19 4.30 5.11 -1.70
N PHE A 20 4.28 4.09 -2.58
CA PHE A 20 3.64 4.21 -3.89
C PHE A 20 2.13 4.45 -3.82
N ILE A 21 1.43 3.82 -2.86
CA ILE A 21 0.00 4.06 -2.67
C ILE A 21 -0.27 5.47 -2.16
N SER A 22 0.59 5.98 -1.28
CA SER A 22 0.48 7.34 -0.76
C SER A 22 0.70 8.40 -1.85
N GLN A 23 1.57 8.12 -2.83
CA GLN A 23 1.74 8.98 -4.01
C GLN A 23 0.48 9.06 -4.88
N ALA A 24 -0.40 8.05 -4.81
CA ALA A 24 -1.66 8.03 -5.56
C ALA A 24 -2.84 8.68 -4.82
N ASP A 25 -2.71 9.00 -3.53
CA ASP A 25 -3.83 9.46 -2.69
C ASP A 25 -4.44 10.77 -3.21
N GLU A 26 -3.60 11.79 -3.41
CA GLU A 26 -4.04 13.08 -3.94
C GLU A 26 -4.58 13.00 -5.39
N PRO A 27 -3.89 12.35 -6.35
CA PRO A 27 -4.43 12.16 -7.70
C PRO A 27 -5.78 11.43 -7.74
N LEU A 28 -6.00 10.45 -6.85
CA LEU A 28 -7.26 9.72 -6.78
C LEU A 28 -8.39 10.57 -6.19
N GLU A 29 -8.12 11.38 -5.17
CA GLU A 29 -9.09 12.37 -4.67
C GLU A 29 -9.44 13.40 -5.75
N GLN A 30 -8.46 13.91 -6.50
CA GLN A 30 -8.69 14.79 -7.65
C GLN A 30 -9.57 14.10 -8.72
N ALA A 31 -9.29 12.84 -9.05
CA ALA A 31 -10.10 12.08 -10.00
C ALA A 31 -11.55 11.93 -9.51
N LYS A 32 -11.76 11.66 -8.22
CA LYS A 32 -13.10 11.59 -7.61
C LYS A 32 -13.85 12.91 -7.71
N ILE A 33 -13.18 14.05 -7.51
CA ILE A 33 -13.79 15.38 -7.72
C ILE A 33 -14.29 15.53 -9.16
N VAL A 34 -13.43 15.26 -10.14
CA VAL A 34 -13.77 15.37 -11.57
C VAL A 34 -14.94 14.44 -11.95
N VAL A 35 -14.96 13.21 -11.42
CA VAL A 35 -16.06 12.27 -11.67
C VAL A 35 -17.37 12.79 -11.05
N ASN A 36 -17.34 13.40 -9.87
CA ASN A 36 -18.52 14.02 -9.27
C ASN A 36 -19.01 15.22 -10.08
N GLU A 37 -18.11 16.03 -10.65
CA GLU A 37 -18.49 17.11 -11.57
C GLU A 37 -19.16 16.57 -12.84
N ALA A 38 -18.62 15.48 -13.42
CA ALA A 38 -19.20 14.84 -14.60
C ALA A 38 -20.64 14.35 -14.37
N ARG A 39 -20.99 13.94 -13.14
CA ARG A 39 -22.36 13.53 -12.78
C ARG A 39 -23.36 14.69 -12.81
N ASN A 40 -22.90 15.93 -12.74
CA ASN A 40 -23.74 17.13 -12.79
C ASN A 40 -24.00 17.63 -14.22
N ILE A 41 -23.52 16.93 -15.25
CA ILE A 41 -23.78 17.30 -16.65
C ILE A 41 -25.29 17.21 -16.94
N VAL A 42 -25.83 18.29 -17.50
CA VAL A 42 -27.25 18.37 -17.86
C VAL A 42 -27.60 17.29 -18.89
N ASN A 43 -28.73 16.61 -18.69
CA ASN A 43 -29.21 15.51 -19.55
C ASN A 43 -28.24 14.31 -19.63
N LEU A 44 -27.42 14.08 -18.60
CA LEU A 44 -26.57 12.89 -18.53
C LEU A 44 -27.41 11.61 -18.60
N PRO A 45 -27.18 10.72 -19.58
CA PRO A 45 -27.84 9.42 -19.64
C PRO A 45 -27.63 8.59 -18.37
N GLN A 46 -28.68 7.95 -17.88
CA GLN A 46 -28.65 7.17 -16.64
C GLN A 46 -27.58 6.07 -16.63
N TYR A 47 -27.35 5.40 -17.76
CA TYR A 47 -26.32 4.36 -17.86
C TYR A 47 -24.89 4.91 -17.69
N LEU A 48 -24.66 6.19 -18.00
CA LEU A 48 -23.39 6.86 -17.75
C LEU A 48 -23.25 7.24 -16.29
N ASP A 49 -24.30 7.80 -15.66
CA ASP A 49 -24.27 8.08 -14.21
C ASP A 49 -23.97 6.82 -13.40
N GLN A 50 -24.59 5.68 -13.73
CA GLN A 50 -24.31 4.39 -13.08
C GLN A 50 -22.83 3.97 -13.21
N ARG A 51 -22.19 4.23 -14.36
CA ARG A 51 -20.76 3.96 -14.56
C ARG A 51 -19.88 4.92 -13.77
N LEU A 52 -20.26 6.20 -13.68
CA LEU A 52 -19.53 7.18 -12.86
C LEU A 52 -19.63 6.87 -11.37
N VAL A 53 -20.81 6.47 -10.88
CA VAL A 53 -20.98 5.98 -9.50
C VAL A 53 -20.08 4.78 -9.25
N ARG A 54 -20.00 3.84 -10.19
CA ARG A 54 -19.12 2.68 -10.06
C ARG A 54 -17.65 3.10 -9.99
N LEU A 55 -17.23 4.05 -10.84
CA LEU A 55 -15.88 4.58 -10.83
C LEU A 55 -15.52 5.25 -9.49
N ILE A 56 -16.43 6.02 -8.90
CA ILE A 56 -16.23 6.61 -7.55
C ILE A 56 -15.98 5.51 -6.52
N ILE A 57 -16.81 4.47 -6.49
CA ILE A 57 -16.64 3.33 -5.57
C ILE A 57 -15.28 2.66 -5.77
N ASP A 58 -14.86 2.47 -7.03
CA ASP A 58 -13.58 1.83 -7.33
C ASP A 58 -12.38 2.71 -6.93
N ILE A 59 -12.50 4.05 -7.00
CA ILE A 59 -11.49 5.00 -6.49
C ILE A 59 -11.39 4.94 -4.96
N GLU A 60 -12.53 4.93 -4.26
CA GLU A 60 -12.59 4.88 -2.79
C GLU A 60 -12.05 3.56 -2.19
N ARG A 61 -11.80 2.53 -3.03
CA ARG A 61 -11.16 1.29 -2.60
C ARG A 61 -9.68 1.42 -2.23
N ILE A 62 -9.05 2.59 -2.40
CA ILE A 62 -7.69 2.83 -1.90
C ILE A 62 -7.55 2.50 -0.41
N ASP A 63 -8.58 2.76 0.40
CA ASP A 63 -8.59 2.40 1.83
C ASP A 63 -8.49 0.88 2.05
N SER A 64 -9.11 0.08 1.17
CA SER A 64 -8.98 -1.38 1.23
C SER A 64 -7.55 -1.84 0.94
N ILE A 65 -6.83 -1.12 0.07
CA ILE A 65 -5.42 -1.40 -0.23
C ILE A 65 -4.57 -1.07 1.00
N LYS A 66 -4.73 0.13 1.57
CA LYS A 66 -4.06 0.56 2.81
C LYS A 66 -4.31 -0.43 3.96
N ASN A 67 -5.55 -0.90 4.12
CA ASN A 67 -5.92 -1.91 5.12
C ASN A 67 -5.23 -3.27 4.87
N SER A 68 -5.05 -3.66 3.61
CA SER A 68 -4.38 -4.92 3.26
C SER A 68 -2.88 -4.87 3.60
N ILE A 69 -2.21 -3.73 3.37
CA ILE A 69 -0.82 -3.51 3.76
C ILE A 69 -0.69 -3.61 5.30
N ASN A 70 -1.59 -2.97 6.03
CA ASN A 70 -1.60 -3.02 7.49
C ASN A 70 -1.90 -4.41 8.05
N ALA A 71 -2.72 -5.21 7.37
CA ALA A 71 -2.95 -6.60 7.73
C ALA A 71 -1.66 -7.43 7.61
N VAL A 72 -0.91 -7.27 6.50
CA VAL A 72 0.39 -7.94 6.34
C VAL A 72 1.33 -7.57 7.47
N ARG A 73 1.45 -6.28 7.81
CA ARG A 73 2.30 -5.82 8.92
C ARG A 73 1.90 -6.42 10.26
N ARG A 74 0.60 -6.50 10.54
CA ARG A 74 0.08 -7.08 11.80
C ARG A 74 0.41 -8.57 11.93
N ASP A 75 0.49 -9.28 10.81
CA ASP A 75 0.77 -10.71 10.77
C ASP A 75 2.29 -11.02 10.78
N LEU A 76 3.16 -9.99 10.69
CA LEU A 76 4.60 -10.17 10.83
C LEU A 76 5.00 -10.39 12.29
N PRO A 77 5.92 -11.33 12.58
CA PRO A 77 6.46 -11.50 13.92
C PRO A 77 7.45 -10.35 14.26
N ASP A 78 7.01 -9.40 15.09
CA ASP A 78 7.80 -8.21 15.49
C ASP A 78 9.21 -8.56 16.00
N GLU A 79 9.32 -9.60 16.82
CA GLU A 79 10.61 -10.06 17.37
C GLU A 79 11.60 -10.45 16.26
N ALA A 80 11.10 -11.08 15.19
CA ALA A 80 11.94 -11.47 14.07
C ALA A 80 12.40 -10.26 13.25
N VAL A 81 11.51 -9.30 13.01
CA VAL A 81 11.85 -8.05 12.31
C VAL A 81 12.94 -7.31 13.06
N GLU A 82 12.83 -7.18 14.38
CA GLU A 82 13.80 -6.47 15.20
C GLU A 82 15.14 -7.19 15.32
N VAL A 83 15.15 -8.52 15.45
CA VAL A 83 16.38 -9.31 15.45
C VAL A 83 17.10 -9.20 14.11
N GLU A 84 16.38 -9.34 12.99
CA GLU A 84 16.95 -9.17 11.65
C GLU A 84 17.48 -7.75 11.43
N ARG A 85 16.74 -6.72 11.88
CA ARG A 85 17.14 -5.29 11.78
C ARG A 85 18.43 -5.03 12.54
N LYS A 86 18.54 -5.52 13.79
CA LYS A 86 19.76 -5.40 14.59
C LYS A 86 20.92 -6.16 13.95
N THR A 87 20.68 -7.36 13.41
CA THR A 87 21.73 -8.13 12.74
C THR A 87 22.25 -7.40 11.50
N ALA A 88 21.35 -6.82 10.70
CA ALA A 88 21.71 -6.00 9.54
C ALA A 88 22.48 -4.74 9.93
N SER A 89 22.09 -4.07 11.03
CA SER A 89 22.76 -2.84 11.50
C SER A 89 24.16 -3.08 12.07
N HIS A 90 24.44 -4.28 12.60
CA HIS A 90 25.73 -4.66 13.18
C HIS A 90 26.64 -5.45 12.19
N GLY A 91 26.19 -5.72 10.95
CA GLY A 91 26.76 -6.76 10.09
C GLY A 91 27.28 -6.32 8.72
N ARG A 92 28.40 -5.58 8.69
CA ARG A 92 29.50 -5.83 7.74
C ARG A 92 30.77 -6.05 8.55
N GLN A 93 30.91 -7.21 9.19
CA GLN A 93 32.22 -7.64 9.68
C GLN A 93 33.09 -7.94 8.45
N PRO A 94 34.29 -7.32 8.30
CA PRO A 94 35.20 -7.68 7.24
C PRO A 94 35.56 -9.15 7.40
N VAL A 95 35.34 -9.94 6.36
CA VAL A 95 35.87 -11.30 6.28
C VAL A 95 37.39 -11.16 6.28
N LEU A 96 38.04 -11.61 7.36
CA LEU A 96 39.47 -11.82 7.37
C LEU A 96 39.73 -13.02 6.45
N VAL A 97 40.07 -12.73 5.20
CA VAL A 97 40.64 -13.71 4.29
C VAL A 97 41.98 -14.15 4.88
N SER A 98 42.13 -15.46 5.08
CA SER A 98 43.38 -16.10 5.52
C SER A 98 44.37 -16.23 4.36
#